data_AF-A0A2Z5Y1K2-F1
#
_entry.id   AF-A0A2Z5Y1K2-F1
#
_cell.length_a   1.000
_cell.length_b   1.000
_cell.length_c   1.000
_cell.angle_alpha   90.00
_cell.angle_beta   90.00
_cell.angle_gamma   90.00
#
_symmetry.space_group_name_H-M   'P 1'
#
loop_
_entity.id
_entity.type
_entity.pdbx_description
1 polymer ?
#
loop_
_entity_poly.entity_id
_entity_poly.type
_entity_poly.pdbx_seq_one_letter_code
_entity_poly.pdbx_strand_id
1 'polypeptide(L)'
;MKLKINGKEYSFKFGVKFIREIDKNIPLKREEIKFGLGLSAKVLPELKAGNVNTLANVLYYANQTENEQISLDELDEYIDTVKDIEKLFDQVEKSLRESNAGKLAVKNLEQNLNK
;
A
#
# COMPACT_ATOMS: atom_id res chain seq x y z
N MET A 1 -3.61 -1.68 9.91
CA MET A 1 -2.66 -2.71 10.38
C MET A 1 -1.71 -2.07 11.38
N LYS A 2 -1.01 -2.86 12.19
CA LYS A 2 0.06 -2.40 13.07
C LYS A 2 1.29 -3.27 12.86
N LEU A 3 2.47 -2.66 12.84
CA LEU A 3 3.76 -3.36 12.77
C LEU A 3 4.68 -2.85 13.86
N LYS A 4 5.49 -3.76 14.42
CA LYS A 4 6.55 -3.39 15.36
C LYS A 4 7.87 -3.35 14.60
N ILE A 5 8.41 -2.15 14.42
CA ILE A 5 9.63 -1.87 13.65
C ILE A 5 10.62 -1.19 14.61
N ASN A 6 11.84 -1.71 14.71
CA ASN A 6 12.89 -1.18 15.60
C ASN A 6 12.42 -0.94 17.05
N GLY A 7 11.57 -1.84 17.56
CA GLY A 7 11.04 -1.76 18.92
C GLY A 7 9.86 -0.81 19.12
N LYS A 8 9.51 0.00 18.11
CA LYS A 8 8.37 0.94 18.11
C LYS A 8 7.17 0.33 17.38
N GLU A 9 5.96 0.67 17.81
CA GLU A 9 4.73 0.26 17.14
C GLU A 9 4.25 1.36 16.20
N TYR A 10 4.14 1.04 14.91
CA TYR A 10 3.60 1.92 13.88
C TYR A 10 2.22 1.44 13.44
N SER A 11 1.30 2.38 13.26
CA SER A 11 -0.02 2.13 12.71
C SER A 11 -0.07 2.51 11.22
N PHE A 12 -0.82 1.72 10.45
CA PHE A 12 -0.96 1.87 9.01
C PHE A 12 -2.45 1.86 8.65
N LYS A 13 -2.94 2.95 8.07
CA LYS A 13 -4.36 3.15 7.79
C LYS A 13 -4.63 3.30 6.30
N PHE A 14 -5.28 2.29 5.74
CA PHE A 14 -5.71 2.25 4.34
C PHE A 14 -7.05 2.99 4.16
N GLY A 15 -7.06 4.28 4.49
CA GLY A 15 -8.22 5.17 4.38
C GLY A 15 -8.21 6.05 3.13
N VAL A 16 -9.16 6.98 3.03
CA VAL A 16 -9.23 7.93 1.91
C VAL A 16 -7.98 8.82 1.80
N LYS A 17 -7.37 9.19 2.94
CA LYS A 17 -6.10 9.95 2.94
C LYS A 17 -4.97 9.16 2.25
N PHE A 18 -4.86 7.87 2.56
CA PHE A 18 -3.92 6.96 1.89
C PHE A 18 -4.15 6.91 0.37
N ILE A 19 -5.41 6.77 -0.07
CA ILE A 19 -5.74 6.78 -1.51
C ILE A 19 -5.29 8.08 -2.18
N ARG A 20 -5.49 9.24 -1.52
CA ARG A 20 -5.04 10.54 -2.04
C ARG A 20 -3.52 10.62 -2.15
N GLU A 21 -2.78 10.11 -1.17
CA GLU A 21 -1.32 10.07 -1.23
C GLU A 21 -0.82 9.16 -2.36
N ILE A 22 -1.49 8.01 -2.60
CA ILE A 22 -1.20 7.15 -3.75
C ILE A 22 -1.41 7.90 -5.06
N ASP A 23 -2.58 8.52 -5.26
CA ASP A 23 -2.90 9.24 -6.50
C ASP A 23 -1.95 10.43 -6.74
N LYS A 24 -1.48 11.07 -5.68
CA LYS A 24 -0.55 12.21 -5.76
C LYS A 24 0.87 11.80 -6.13
N ASN A 25 1.39 10.75 -5.47
CA ASN A 25 2.81 10.43 -5.52
C ASN A 25 3.14 9.29 -6.50
N ILE A 26 2.14 8.55 -6.99
CA ILE A 26 2.33 7.47 -7.95
C ILE A 26 1.72 7.88 -9.31
N PRO A 27 2.44 8.68 -10.12
CA PRO A 27 1.94 9.08 -11.43
C PRO A 27 1.91 7.86 -12.37
N LEU A 28 0.74 7.56 -12.95
CA LEU A 28 0.67 6.77 -14.18
C LEU A 28 0.85 7.72 -15.37
N LYS A 29 1.78 7.40 -16.27
CA LYS A 29 2.10 8.19 -17.46
C LYS A 29 0.99 8.22 -18.53
N ARG A 30 -0.24 7.74 -18.25
CA ARG A 30 -1.38 7.91 -19.15
C ARG A 30 -2.15 9.16 -18.73
N GLU A 31 -2.31 10.09 -19.66
CA GLU A 31 -2.72 11.49 -19.50
C GLU A 31 -4.06 11.76 -18.79
N GLU A 32 -4.82 10.75 -18.36
CA GLU A 32 -6.12 10.95 -17.70
C GLU A 32 -6.42 9.87 -16.65
N ILE A 33 -5.63 9.80 -15.58
CA ILE A 33 -6.11 9.07 -14.40
C ILE A 33 -7.20 9.91 -13.75
N LYS A 34 -8.43 9.41 -13.79
CA LYS A 34 -9.48 9.86 -12.88
C LYS A 34 -9.03 9.56 -11.45
N PHE A 35 -8.89 10.59 -10.62
CA PHE A 35 -8.64 10.47 -9.18
C PHE A 35 -9.39 9.28 -8.58
N GLY A 36 -8.72 8.45 -7.78
CA GLY A 36 -9.28 7.26 -7.15
C GLY A 36 -8.97 5.93 -7.85
N LEU A 37 -8.13 5.91 -8.90
CA LEU A 37 -7.76 4.69 -9.62
C LEU A 37 -6.29 4.27 -9.48
N GLY A 38 -5.41 5.06 -8.85
CA GLY A 38 -3.99 4.70 -8.71
C GLY A 38 -3.77 3.38 -7.98
N LEU A 39 -4.60 3.10 -6.97
CA LEU A 39 -4.56 1.85 -6.20
C LEU A 39 -4.84 0.62 -7.08
N SER A 40 -5.92 0.63 -7.87
CA SER A 40 -6.31 -0.53 -8.68
C SER A 40 -5.51 -0.66 -9.97
N ALA A 41 -5.13 0.45 -10.60
CA ALA A 41 -4.46 0.44 -11.90
C ALA A 41 -2.96 0.15 -11.82
N LYS A 42 -2.30 0.37 -10.68
CA LYS A 42 -0.85 0.20 -10.54
C LYS A 42 -0.42 -0.55 -9.29
N VAL A 43 -0.83 -0.04 -8.13
CA VAL A 43 -0.32 -0.52 -6.84
C VAL A 43 -0.67 -1.98 -6.62
N LEU A 44 -1.94 -2.35 -6.78
CA LEU A 44 -2.37 -3.73 -6.59
C LEU A 44 -1.73 -4.71 -7.59
N PRO A 45 -1.65 -4.42 -8.90
CA PRO A 45 -0.86 -5.23 -9.84
C PRO A 45 0.61 -5.41 -9.44
N GLU A 46 1.28 -4.32 -9.03
CA GLU A 46 2.69 -4.36 -8.62
C GLU A 46 2.90 -5.16 -7.33
N LEU A 47 2.00 -5.03 -6.35
CA LEU A 47 2.02 -5.85 -5.13
C LEU A 47 1.87 -7.34 -5.46
N LYS A 48 0.95 -7.70 -6.37
CA LYS A 48 0.79 -9.09 -6.83
C LYS A 48 2.01 -9.63 -7.58
N ALA A 49 2.79 -8.75 -8.21
CA ALA A 49 4.04 -9.09 -8.87
C ALA A 49 5.25 -9.14 -7.90
N GLY A 50 5.03 -8.95 -6.59
CA GLY A 50 6.09 -8.98 -5.58
C GLY A 50 6.99 -7.75 -5.56
N ASN A 51 6.52 -6.59 -6.05
CA ASN A 51 7.32 -5.37 -6.09
C ASN A 51 7.54 -4.79 -4.68
N VAL A 52 8.74 -4.98 -4.12
CA VAL A 52 9.12 -4.51 -2.79
C VAL A 52 9.16 -2.98 -2.65
N ASN A 53 9.52 -2.26 -3.71
CA ASN A 53 9.45 -0.79 -3.72
C ASN A 53 8.00 -0.31 -3.60
N THR A 54 7.06 -0.98 -4.28
CA THR A 54 5.63 -0.68 -4.13
C THR A 54 5.13 -1.02 -2.73
N LEU A 55 5.61 -2.12 -2.13
CA LEU A 55 5.29 -2.47 -0.74
C LEU A 55 5.74 -1.37 0.25
N ALA A 56 6.99 -0.92 0.14
CA ALA A 56 7.54 0.16 0.96
C ALA A 56 6.70 1.45 0.84
N ASN A 57 6.42 1.87 -0.39
CA ASN A 57 5.59 3.04 -0.67
C ASN A 57 4.17 2.92 -0.08
N VAL A 58 3.52 1.76 -0.22
CA VAL A 58 2.17 1.53 0.33
C VAL A 58 2.16 1.64 1.85
N LEU A 59 3.13 1.02 2.52
CA LEU A 59 3.28 1.13 3.97
C LEU A 59 3.57 2.58 4.38
N TYR A 60 4.48 3.25 3.68
CA TYR A 60 4.82 4.63 3.93
C TYR A 60 3.58 5.53 3.86
N TYR A 61 2.88 5.56 2.72
CA TYR A 61 1.70 6.41 2.57
C TYR A 61 0.55 6.05 3.52
N ALA A 62 0.42 4.77 3.90
CA ALA A 62 -0.58 4.35 4.88
C ALA A 62 -0.22 4.79 6.31
N ASN A 63 1.06 4.96 6.62
CA ASN A 63 1.53 5.44 7.91
C ASN A 63 1.59 6.97 7.99
N GLN A 64 1.88 7.67 6.90
CA GLN A 64 1.89 9.14 6.87
C GLN A 64 0.54 9.78 7.27
N THR A 65 -0.55 9.00 7.27
CA THR A 65 -1.86 9.46 7.76
C THR A 65 -2.03 9.40 9.28
N GLU A 66 -1.06 8.84 9.99
CA GLU A 66 -1.04 8.62 11.44
C GLU A 66 -0.07 9.58 12.15
N ASN A 67 -0.14 9.63 13.49
CA ASN A 67 0.67 10.55 14.29
C ASN A 67 2.15 10.12 14.38
N GLU A 68 2.39 8.83 14.55
CA GLU A 68 3.74 8.25 14.58
C GLU A 68 4.15 7.91 13.15
N GLN A 69 4.99 8.77 12.56
CA GLN A 69 5.41 8.67 11.17
C GLN A 69 6.75 7.94 11.06
N ILE A 70 6.80 6.88 10.26
CA ILE A 70 8.01 6.18 9.88
C ILE A 70 8.62 6.84 8.63
N SER A 71 9.95 6.88 8.57
CA SER A 71 10.66 7.28 7.35
C SER A 71 10.66 6.18 6.29
N LEU A 72 10.94 6.54 5.03
CA LEU A 72 11.13 5.54 3.98
C LEU A 72 12.37 4.67 4.27
N ASP A 73 13.48 5.29 4.69
CA ASP A 73 14.72 4.57 5.02
C ASP A 73 14.48 3.51 6.11
N GLU A 74 13.74 3.84 7.19
CA GLU A 74 13.39 2.86 8.23
C GLU A 74 12.49 1.73 7.71
N LEU A 75 11.62 2.01 6.74
CA LEU A 75 10.78 0.99 6.10
C LEU A 75 11.60 0.08 5.19
N ASP A 76 12.52 0.64 4.43
CA ASP A 76 13.40 -0.09 3.52
C ASP A 76 14.29 -1.05 4.34
N GLU A 77 14.93 -0.56 5.41
CA GLU A 77 15.69 -1.40 6.34
C GLU A 77 14.85 -2.50 6.98
N TYR A 78 13.61 -2.20 7.35
CA TYR A 78 12.68 -3.19 7.89
C TYR A 78 12.32 -4.26 6.86
N ILE A 79 12.03 -3.87 5.61
CA ILE A 79 11.67 -4.77 4.52
C ILE A 79 12.86 -5.66 4.13
N ASP A 80 14.08 -5.12 4.11
CA ASP A 80 15.30 -5.88 3.80
C ASP A 80 15.64 -6.92 4.87
N THR A 81 15.22 -6.68 6.12
CA THR A 81 15.52 -7.56 7.27
C THR A 81 14.35 -8.42 7.74
N VAL A 82 13.18 -8.28 7.11
CA VAL A 82 11.98 -9.04 7.51
C VAL A 82 12.21 -10.53 7.25
N LYS A 83 11.92 -11.36 8.26
CA LYS A 83 12.12 -12.81 8.17
C LYS A 83 11.25 -13.48 7.11
N ASP A 84 10.07 -12.91 6.86
CA ASP A 84 9.04 -13.49 6.01
C ASP A 84 8.36 -12.37 5.23
N ILE A 85 8.95 -12.07 4.06
CA ILE A 85 8.47 -11.01 3.18
C ILE A 85 7.12 -11.37 2.54
N GLU A 86 6.90 -12.64 2.22
CA GLU A 86 5.65 -13.13 1.64
C GLU A 86 4.48 -12.87 2.59
N LYS A 87 4.67 -13.18 3.89
CA LYS A 87 3.67 -12.87 4.91
C LYS A 87 3.43 -11.37 5.07
N LEU A 88 4.43 -10.52 4.87
CA LEU A 88 4.24 -9.07 4.91
C LEU A 88 3.38 -8.60 3.73
N PHE A 89 3.61 -9.11 2.52
CA PHE A 89 2.75 -8.87 1.36
C PHE A 89 1.31 -9.31 1.64
N ASP A 90 1.10 -10.53 2.15
CA ASP A 90 -0.23 -11.06 2.47
C ASP A 90 -0.97 -10.18 3.49
N GLN A 91 -0.26 -9.71 4.51
CA GLN A 91 -0.84 -8.83 5.53
C GLN A 91 -1.26 -7.48 4.96
N VAL A 92 -0.46 -6.90 4.06
CA VAL A 92 -0.80 -5.64 3.38
C VAL A 92 -1.98 -5.84 2.44
N GLU A 93 -1.99 -6.90 1.63
CA GLU A 93 -3.09 -7.19 0.71
C GLU A 93 -4.40 -7.45 1.47
N LYS A 94 -4.35 -8.23 2.55
CA LYS A 94 -5.49 -8.45 3.44
C LYS A 94 -6.00 -7.13 4.03
N SER A 95 -5.10 -6.29 4.52
CA SER A 95 -5.48 -4.98 5.09
C SER A 95 -6.14 -4.07 4.05
N LEU A 96 -5.68 -4.09 2.80
CA LEU A 96 -6.29 -3.36 1.69
C LEU A 96 -7.70 -3.90 1.39
N ARG A 97 -7.88 -5.22 1.31
CA ARG A 97 -9.16 -5.90 1.10
C ARG A 97 -10.18 -5.63 2.20
N GLU A 98 -9.75 -5.57 3.45
CA GLU A 98 -10.62 -5.35 4.60
C GLU A 98 -10.94 -3.87 4.83
N SER A 99 -10.11 -2.96 4.31
CA SER A 99 -10.32 -1.52 4.48
C SER A 99 -11.53 -1.00 3.71
N ASN A 100 -12.30 -0.10 4.33
CA ASN A 100 -13.45 0.51 3.66
C ASN A 100 -13.08 1.32 2.41
N ALA A 101 -11.91 1.96 2.39
CA ALA A 101 -11.46 2.76 1.26
C ALA A 101 -10.80 1.90 0.16
N GLY A 102 -10.09 0.82 0.53
CA GLY A 102 -9.39 -0.05 -0.41
C GLY A 102 -10.27 -1.16 -1.02
N LYS A 103 -11.27 -1.67 -0.29
CA LYS A 103 -12.05 -2.85 -0.72
C LYS A 103 -12.72 -2.70 -2.08
N LEU A 104 -13.21 -1.50 -2.42
CA LEU A 104 -13.82 -1.24 -3.72
C LEU A 104 -12.77 -1.25 -4.85
N ALA A 105 -11.58 -0.68 -4.60
CA ALA A 105 -10.49 -0.71 -5.57
C ALA A 105 -9.98 -2.14 -5.81
N VAL A 106 -9.87 -2.96 -4.75
CA VAL A 106 -9.49 -4.38 -4.88
C VAL A 106 -10.53 -5.16 -5.69
N LYS A 107 -11.82 -5.01 -5.35
CA LYS A 107 -12.91 -5.66 -6.09
C LYS A 107 -12.94 -5.26 -7.57
N ASN A 108 -12.76 -3.97 -7.87
CA ASN A 108 -12.71 -3.48 -9.24
C ASN A 108 -11.55 -4.08 -10.04
N LEU A 109 -10.36 -4.23 -9.44
CA LEU A 109 -9.24 -4.90 -10.11
C LEU A 109 -9.56 -6.37 -10.41
N GLU A 110 -10.05 -7.13 -9.43
CA GLU A 110 -10.37 -8.55 -9.60
C GLU A 110 -11.43 -8.77 -10.68
N GLN A 111 -12.44 -7.90 -10.77
CA GLN A 111 -13.43 -7.93 -11.84
C GLN A 111 -12.87 -7.63 -13.23
N ASN A 112 -11.82 -6.80 -13.32
CA ASN A 112 -11.17 -6.49 -14.60
C ASN A 112 -10.19 -7.57 -15.05
N LEU A 113 -9.60 -8.33 -14.12
CA LEU A 113 -8.71 -9.46 -14.44
C LEU A 113 -9.47 -10.71 -14.91
N ASN A 114 -10.73 -10.85 -14.51
CA ASN A 114 -11.59 -12.00 -14.83
C ASN A 114 -12.49 -11.76 -16.07
N LYS A 115 -12.20 -10.72 -16.87
CA LYS A 115 -12.88 -10.40 -18.12
C LYS A 115 -11.94 -10.63 -19.30
#